data_AF-A0A950IWY4-F1
#
_entry.id   AF-A0A950IWY4-F1
#
_cell.length_a   1.000
_cell.length_b   1.000
_cell.length_c   1.000
_cell.angle_alpha   90.00
_cell.angle_beta   90.00
_cell.angle_gamma   90.00
#
_symmetry.space_group_name_H-M   'P 1'
#
loop_
_entity.id
_entity.type
_entity.pdbx_description
1 polymer ?
#
loop_
_entity_poly.entity_id
_entity_poly.type
_entity_poly.pdbx_seq_one_letter_code
_entity_poly.pdbx_strand_id
1 'polypeptide(L)'
;MAFSLRFLGAACLTLTLAALPPDTPAQSDTPARSVTPLVMPKPPQPLLPRSFAGWTSIAQPRTGTTLDPADQNDGDVLQEYGLKDYAVADYTRAGRHLTARARRFADATGAYGAFTFFRHAGMHSEDIGREAAGSGNEVFFWTGTTLVDAVFDAVPDKSALKALAEAIPPAPGPEGVAPSLPHRLPAQGLQPDSIRYFIGPAAYQRSGGNLPANLIDFTRDPEVVTAQYAAREGKGNLTIIEYPTPQIAIARAKAIDEQLRQTGSPPNAVHRSGPLIAVAGGNLAFGQAHDLLESVKYEAELTVDHARSYVSEVKKTARLVLGIIYLTFILGASSMLVGLFLGGGRAFVRRLRGKPISSL
;
A
#
# COMPACT_ATOMS: atom_id res chain seq x y z
N MET A 1 -56.43 -67.96 -46.48
CA MET A 1 -54.97 -68.20 -46.48
C MET A 1 -54.43 -67.78 -45.11
N ALA A 2 -53.56 -68.60 -44.52
CA ALA A 2 -53.18 -68.72 -43.09
C ALA A 2 -52.72 -67.41 -42.40
N PHE A 3 -53.22 -67.02 -41.21
CA PHE A 3 -53.07 -67.51 -39.81
C PHE A 3 -51.84 -66.97 -39.05
N SER A 4 -52.08 -66.21 -37.96
CA SER A 4 -51.28 -66.03 -36.71
C SER A 4 -51.87 -64.82 -35.94
N LEU A 5 -52.93 -64.93 -35.13
CA LEU A 5 -53.08 -65.49 -33.78
C LEU A 5 -52.14 -64.90 -32.70
N ARG A 6 -52.67 -64.08 -31.78
CA ARG A 6 -52.84 -64.46 -30.35
C ARG A 6 -53.52 -63.38 -29.48
N PHE A 7 -54.51 -63.87 -28.74
CA PHE A 7 -55.31 -63.28 -27.65
C PHE A 7 -54.43 -62.81 -26.46
N LEU A 8 -54.77 -61.70 -25.79
CA LEU A 8 -55.65 -61.59 -24.62
C LEU A 8 -55.22 -62.50 -23.43
N GLY A 9 -54.90 -61.89 -22.29
CA GLY A 9 -54.66 -62.63 -21.05
C GLY A 9 -54.68 -61.70 -19.84
N ALA A 10 -55.80 -61.69 -19.13
CA ALA A 10 -55.95 -61.09 -17.82
C ALA A 10 -55.48 -62.05 -16.72
N ALA A 11 -54.91 -61.45 -15.66
CA ALA A 11 -54.83 -61.85 -14.25
C ALA A 11 -54.80 -63.34 -13.86
N CYS A 12 -53.77 -63.75 -13.12
CA CYS A 12 -53.98 -64.26 -11.75
C CYS A 12 -52.67 -64.33 -10.96
N LEU A 13 -52.85 -64.27 -9.65
CA LEU A 13 -51.93 -64.16 -8.54
C LEU A 13 -51.02 -65.40 -8.38
N THR A 14 -49.72 -65.22 -8.18
CA THR A 14 -48.91 -66.20 -7.44
C THR A 14 -47.97 -65.47 -6.47
N LEU A 15 -48.22 -65.70 -5.19
CA LEU A 15 -47.29 -65.42 -4.09
C LEU A 15 -46.04 -66.28 -4.32
N THR A 16 -44.85 -65.67 -4.29
CA THR A 16 -43.60 -66.40 -4.11
C THR A 16 -42.70 -65.64 -3.13
N LEU A 17 -42.38 -66.33 -2.04
CA LEU A 17 -41.46 -65.93 -0.99
C LEU A 17 -40.03 -66.08 -1.53
N ALA A 18 -39.24 -65.01 -1.61
CA ALA A 18 -37.80 -65.14 -1.84
C ALA A 18 -37.00 -63.91 -1.41
N ALA A 19 -36.12 -64.17 -0.44
CA ALA A 19 -34.77 -63.62 -0.22
C ALA A 19 -34.58 -62.10 -0.02
N LEU A 20 -34.02 -61.79 1.16
CA LEU A 20 -33.33 -60.54 1.48
C LEU A 20 -32.19 -60.27 0.47
N PRO A 21 -32.07 -59.05 -0.09
CA PRO A 21 -30.87 -58.65 -0.83
C PRO A 21 -29.72 -58.29 0.14
N PRO A 22 -28.45 -58.47 -0.30
CA PRO A 22 -27.26 -58.35 0.54
C PRO A 22 -26.88 -56.90 0.86
N ASP A 23 -26.24 -56.72 2.03
CA ASP A 23 -25.58 -55.49 2.45
C ASP A 23 -24.58 -55.02 1.38
N THR A 24 -24.86 -53.86 0.80
CA THR A 24 -23.91 -53.17 -0.08
C THR A 24 -22.89 -52.45 0.82
N PRO A 25 -21.59 -52.74 0.71
CA PRO A 25 -20.60 -52.05 1.54
C PRO A 25 -20.54 -50.57 1.17
N ALA A 26 -20.56 -49.74 2.22
CA ALA A 26 -20.45 -48.30 2.17
C ALA A 26 -19.24 -47.87 1.32
N GLN A 27 -19.52 -47.10 0.28
CA GLN A 27 -18.52 -46.43 -0.53
C GLN A 27 -17.89 -45.33 0.33
N SER A 28 -16.65 -45.55 0.76
CA SER A 28 -15.84 -44.58 1.47
C SER A 28 -15.41 -43.48 0.51
N ASP A 29 -16.20 -42.40 0.45
CA ASP A 29 -15.78 -41.14 -0.16
C ASP A 29 -14.58 -40.59 0.61
N THR A 30 -13.40 -40.89 0.09
CA THR A 30 -12.15 -40.26 0.50
C THR A 30 -12.22 -38.80 0.08
N PRO A 31 -12.11 -37.81 0.98
CA PRO A 31 -12.10 -36.41 0.56
C PRO A 31 -10.89 -36.20 -0.35
N ALA A 32 -11.16 -35.82 -1.60
CA ALA A 32 -10.14 -35.43 -2.54
C ALA A 32 -9.29 -34.35 -1.89
N ARG A 33 -8.01 -34.65 -1.66
CA ARG A 33 -6.99 -33.66 -1.28
C ARG A 33 -7.07 -32.53 -2.29
N SER A 34 -7.63 -31.40 -1.87
CA SER A 34 -7.45 -30.13 -2.55
C SER A 34 -5.96 -29.85 -2.59
N VAL A 35 -5.34 -30.14 -3.74
CA VAL A 35 -3.96 -29.75 -4.03
C VAL A 35 -4.00 -28.24 -4.20
N THR A 36 -3.78 -27.51 -3.12
CA THR A 36 -3.45 -26.08 -3.19
C THR A 36 -2.29 -25.98 -4.17
N PRO A 37 -2.42 -25.25 -5.29
CA PRO A 37 -1.29 -25.04 -6.17
C PRO A 37 -0.17 -24.45 -5.31
N LEU A 38 0.98 -25.10 -5.30
CA LEU A 38 2.19 -24.55 -4.71
C LEU A 38 2.46 -23.24 -5.46
N VAL A 39 2.05 -22.11 -4.88
CA VAL A 39 2.54 -20.80 -5.30
C VAL A 39 4.01 -20.83 -4.96
N MET A 40 4.83 -21.19 -5.95
CA MET A 40 6.28 -21.05 -5.81
C MET A 40 6.53 -19.57 -5.46
N PRO A 41 7.28 -19.28 -4.38
CA PRO A 41 7.63 -17.91 -4.08
C PRO A 41 8.33 -17.34 -5.31
N LYS A 42 7.76 -16.28 -5.90
CA LYS A 42 8.39 -15.54 -6.99
C LYS A 42 9.82 -15.22 -6.52
N PRO A 43 10.87 -15.59 -7.28
CA PRO A 43 12.23 -15.31 -6.87
C PRO A 43 12.36 -13.81 -6.60
N PRO A 44 13.10 -13.42 -5.55
CA PRO A 44 13.22 -12.02 -5.15
C PRO A 44 13.65 -11.20 -6.36
N GLN A 45 12.83 -10.20 -6.71
CA GLN A 45 13.14 -9.33 -7.83
C GLN A 45 14.39 -8.53 -7.50
N PRO A 46 15.37 -8.44 -8.43
CA PRO A 46 16.55 -7.62 -8.21
C PRO A 46 16.13 -6.14 -8.10
N LEU A 47 16.86 -5.39 -7.28
CA LEU A 47 16.57 -3.96 -7.05
C LEU A 47 16.76 -3.13 -8.34
N LEU A 48 17.73 -3.51 -9.17
CA LEU A 48 17.97 -2.93 -10.49
C LEU A 48 17.84 -4.01 -11.59
N PRO A 49 17.05 -3.77 -12.65
CA PRO A 49 16.86 -4.73 -13.75
C PRO A 49 18.10 -4.79 -14.66
N ARG A 50 18.32 -5.92 -15.34
CA ARG A 50 19.40 -6.01 -16.38
C ARG A 50 19.14 -5.14 -17.60
N SER A 51 17.89 -4.85 -17.91
CA SER A 51 17.50 -4.00 -19.03
C SER A 51 16.16 -3.32 -18.79
N PHE A 52 16.00 -2.09 -19.28
CA PHE A 52 14.75 -1.33 -19.23
C PHE A 52 14.77 -0.25 -20.32
N ALA A 53 13.64 0.04 -20.98
CA ALA A 53 13.53 1.12 -21.97
C ALA A 53 14.68 1.20 -23.02
N GLY A 54 15.23 0.05 -23.44
CA GLY A 54 16.37 -0.04 -24.37
C GLY A 54 17.75 0.17 -23.76
N TRP A 55 17.85 0.49 -22.47
CA TRP A 55 19.09 0.48 -21.68
C TRP A 55 19.42 -0.94 -21.24
N THR A 56 20.69 -1.33 -21.33
CA THR A 56 21.18 -2.65 -20.93
C THR A 56 22.41 -2.50 -20.02
N SER A 57 22.45 -3.27 -18.92
CA SER A 57 23.55 -3.23 -17.97
C SER A 57 24.82 -3.79 -18.63
N ILE A 58 25.94 -3.06 -18.52
CA ILE A 58 27.24 -3.44 -19.10
C ILE A 58 27.78 -4.71 -18.42
N ALA A 59 27.57 -4.81 -17.11
CA ALA A 59 27.89 -5.97 -16.30
C ALA A 59 26.70 -6.37 -15.43
N GLN A 60 26.85 -7.43 -14.64
CA GLN A 60 25.86 -7.77 -13.63
C GLN A 60 25.83 -6.66 -12.55
N PRO A 61 24.64 -6.16 -12.13
CA PRO A 61 24.54 -5.16 -11.09
C PRO A 61 25.31 -5.59 -9.82
N ARG A 62 26.15 -4.70 -9.29
CA ARG A 62 26.82 -4.89 -8.01
C ARG A 62 25.79 -4.73 -6.90
N THR A 63 25.69 -5.69 -6.00
CA THR A 63 24.73 -5.65 -4.88
C THR A 63 25.45 -5.87 -3.56
N GLY A 64 24.95 -5.27 -2.49
CA GLY A 64 25.45 -5.53 -1.13
C GLY A 64 24.40 -5.18 -0.08
N THR A 65 24.55 -5.76 1.12
CA THR A 65 23.68 -5.49 2.29
C THR A 65 24.34 -4.55 3.30
N THR A 66 25.49 -4.00 2.94
CA THR A 66 26.24 -3.00 3.72
C THR A 66 26.30 -1.72 2.91
N LEU A 67 27.11 -0.75 3.32
CA LEU A 67 27.28 0.49 2.57
C LEU A 67 28.02 0.27 1.24
N ASP A 68 27.59 0.93 0.15
CA ASP A 68 28.40 1.03 -1.09
C ASP A 68 29.63 1.90 -0.79
N PRO A 69 30.84 1.58 -1.26
CA PRO A 69 32.02 2.42 -1.01
C PRO A 69 31.86 3.88 -1.46
N ALA A 70 31.01 4.15 -2.46
CA ALA A 70 30.69 5.51 -2.89
C ALA A 70 29.89 6.32 -1.85
N ASP A 71 29.18 5.63 -0.96
CA ASP A 71 28.31 6.23 0.06
C ASP A 71 29.04 6.37 1.42
N GLN A 72 30.35 6.11 1.49
CA GLN A 72 31.10 6.04 2.76
C GLN A 72 31.03 7.33 3.59
N ASN A 73 30.94 8.49 2.94
CA ASN A 73 30.82 9.79 3.60
C ASN A 73 29.42 10.02 4.22
N ASP A 74 28.43 9.28 3.76
CA ASP A 74 27.02 9.40 4.16
C ASP A 74 26.52 8.15 4.90
N GLY A 75 27.45 7.30 5.34
CA GLY A 75 27.13 5.99 5.92
C GLY A 75 26.33 6.05 7.21
N ASP A 76 26.64 7.01 8.07
CA ASP A 76 25.91 7.28 9.31
C ASP A 76 24.45 7.67 9.05
N VAL A 77 24.23 8.58 8.09
CA VAL A 77 22.91 9.04 7.66
C VAL A 77 22.11 7.92 7.01
N LEU A 78 22.74 7.14 6.11
CA LEU A 78 22.06 6.01 5.46
C LEU A 78 21.72 4.89 6.43
N GLN A 79 22.58 4.63 7.41
CA GLN A 79 22.31 3.68 8.49
C GLN A 79 21.18 4.17 9.39
N GLU A 80 21.15 5.46 9.73
CA GLU A 80 20.07 6.10 10.48
C GLU A 80 18.72 5.98 9.77
N TYR A 81 18.69 6.14 8.45
CA TYR A 81 17.50 5.90 7.62
C TYR A 81 17.16 4.41 7.42
N GLY A 82 17.95 3.49 7.97
CA GLY A 82 17.65 2.06 7.93
C GLY A 82 17.98 1.38 6.61
N LEU A 83 19.08 1.76 5.94
CA LEU A 83 19.58 1.08 4.73
C LEU A 83 19.67 -0.45 4.95
N LYS A 84 19.07 -1.21 4.04
CA LYS A 84 19.05 -2.68 4.04
C LYS A 84 20.00 -3.28 3.01
N ASP A 85 19.94 -2.75 1.81
CA ASP A 85 20.78 -3.17 0.70
C ASP A 85 20.85 -2.10 -0.38
N TYR A 86 21.79 -2.28 -1.28
CA TYR A 86 21.96 -1.46 -2.45
C TYR A 86 22.18 -2.31 -3.70
N ALA A 87 21.96 -1.68 -4.85
CA ALA A 87 22.39 -2.16 -6.15
C ALA A 87 22.97 -1.00 -6.96
N VAL A 88 24.09 -1.25 -7.66
CA VAL A 88 24.68 -0.30 -8.60
C VAL A 88 24.84 -0.98 -9.95
N ALA A 89 24.39 -0.31 -11.01
CA ALA A 89 24.55 -0.79 -12.37
C ALA A 89 24.90 0.35 -13.32
N ASP A 90 25.86 0.07 -14.19
CA ASP A 90 26.19 0.93 -15.34
C ASP A 90 25.45 0.39 -16.56
N TYR A 91 24.64 1.24 -17.19
CA TYR A 91 23.84 0.94 -18.36
C TYR A 91 24.39 1.65 -19.59
N THR A 92 24.17 1.04 -20.76
CA THR A 92 24.42 1.67 -22.05
C THR A 92 23.23 1.58 -22.99
N ARG A 93 23.06 2.62 -23.81
CA ARG A 93 22.10 2.67 -24.91
C ARG A 93 22.63 3.56 -26.03
N ALA A 94 22.90 2.98 -27.20
CA ALA A 94 23.35 3.71 -28.38
C ALA A 94 24.54 4.67 -28.11
N GLY A 95 25.54 4.21 -27.35
CA GLY A 95 26.73 5.00 -27.00
C GLY A 95 26.56 5.98 -25.84
N ARG A 96 25.37 6.06 -25.23
CA ARG A 96 25.12 6.82 -24.00
C ARG A 96 25.30 5.92 -22.77
N HIS A 97 25.65 6.54 -21.65
CA HIS A 97 25.92 5.91 -20.37
C HIS A 97 25.03 6.45 -19.25
N LEU A 98 24.59 5.55 -18.37
CA LEU A 98 23.82 5.85 -17.18
C LEU A 98 24.35 4.98 -16.04
N THR A 99 24.80 5.60 -14.95
CA THR A 99 25.07 4.90 -13.70
C THR A 99 23.86 5.07 -12.80
N ALA A 100 23.22 3.97 -12.41
CA ALA A 100 22.11 3.98 -11.45
C ALA A 100 22.54 3.30 -10.15
N ARG A 101 22.28 3.96 -9.03
CA ARG A 101 22.47 3.45 -7.67
C ARG A 101 21.12 3.43 -6.96
N ALA A 102 20.61 2.23 -6.70
CA ALA A 102 19.42 2.02 -5.89
C ALA A 102 19.81 1.65 -4.47
N ARG A 103 19.14 2.26 -3.49
CA ARG A 103 19.30 2.04 -2.06
C ARG A 103 17.94 1.71 -1.47
N ARG A 104 17.80 0.53 -0.89
CA ARG A 104 16.57 0.06 -0.26
C ARG A 104 16.65 0.25 1.25
N PHE A 105 15.62 0.87 1.81
CA PHE A 105 15.49 1.15 3.24
C PHE A 105 14.47 0.21 3.89
N ALA A 106 14.39 0.27 5.22
CA ALA A 106 13.42 -0.49 5.99
C ALA A 106 11.97 -0.12 5.61
N ASP A 107 11.72 1.15 5.33
CA ASP A 107 10.42 1.71 4.99
C ASP A 107 10.55 2.94 4.08
N ALA A 108 9.40 3.47 3.66
CA ALA A 108 9.27 4.66 2.82
C ALA A 108 9.69 5.93 3.55
N THR A 109 9.64 5.95 4.88
CA THR A 109 10.11 7.05 5.71
C THR A 109 11.63 7.22 5.58
N GLY A 110 12.39 6.14 5.65
CA GLY A 110 13.83 6.12 5.39
C GLY A 110 14.18 6.52 3.96
N ALA A 111 13.43 6.00 2.97
CA ALA A 111 13.65 6.35 1.56
C ALA A 111 13.38 7.83 1.27
N TYR A 112 12.31 8.39 1.83
CA TYR A 112 11.98 9.81 1.72
C TYR A 112 13.00 10.70 2.46
N GLY A 113 13.42 10.29 3.67
CA GLY A 113 14.46 10.98 4.41
C GLY A 113 15.76 11.09 3.61
N ALA A 114 16.24 9.96 3.08
CA ALA A 114 17.40 9.94 2.19
C ALA A 114 17.19 10.79 0.93
N PHE A 115 16.01 10.71 0.29
CA PHE A 115 15.68 11.55 -0.87
C PHE A 115 15.83 13.04 -0.53
N THR A 116 15.26 13.51 0.57
CA THR A 116 15.40 14.93 0.95
C THR A 116 16.82 15.29 1.37
N PHE A 117 17.59 14.37 1.93
CA PHE A 117 18.99 14.58 2.33
C PHE A 117 19.91 14.79 1.11
N PHE A 118 19.83 13.93 0.08
CA PHE A 118 20.68 14.05 -1.12
C PHE A 118 20.27 15.17 -2.06
N ARG A 119 19.03 15.68 -1.93
CA ARG A 119 18.63 16.88 -2.66
C ARG A 119 19.53 18.05 -2.28
N HIS A 120 19.96 18.81 -3.28
CA HIS A 120 20.69 20.05 -3.08
C HIS A 120 19.99 21.23 -3.77
N ALA A 121 20.44 22.44 -3.46
CA ALA A 121 19.91 23.65 -4.07
C ALA A 121 20.07 23.61 -5.60
N GLY A 122 19.06 24.07 -6.32
CA GLY A 122 19.04 24.06 -7.79
C GLY A 122 18.44 22.79 -8.40
N MET A 123 18.09 21.78 -7.59
CA MET A 123 17.29 20.65 -8.10
C MET A 123 15.83 21.04 -8.28
N HIS A 124 15.28 20.66 -9.43
CA HIS A 124 13.88 20.89 -9.77
C HIS A 124 13.08 19.61 -9.63
N SER A 125 11.80 19.74 -9.26
CA SER A 125 10.88 18.61 -9.17
C SER A 125 10.70 17.95 -10.54
N GLU A 126 10.68 16.63 -10.54
CA GLU A 126 10.49 15.79 -11.73
C GLU A 126 9.36 14.79 -11.48
N ASP A 127 8.65 14.43 -12.54
CA ASP A 127 7.55 13.45 -12.50
C ASP A 127 8.10 12.04 -12.74
N ILE A 128 8.79 11.46 -11.75
CA ILE A 128 9.36 10.10 -11.82
C ILE A 128 9.16 9.41 -10.46
N GLY A 129 8.71 8.15 -10.47
CA GLY A 129 8.45 7.41 -9.24
C GLY A 129 7.35 8.07 -8.42
N ARG A 130 7.55 8.19 -7.10
CA ARG A 130 6.65 8.92 -6.21
C ARG A 130 6.98 10.41 -6.19
N GLU A 131 8.23 10.75 -5.97
CA GLU A 131 8.77 12.09 -6.18
C GLU A 131 10.19 11.97 -6.73
N ALA A 132 10.59 12.99 -7.50
CA ALA A 132 11.92 13.08 -8.05
C ALA A 132 12.42 14.52 -8.06
N ALA A 133 13.74 14.67 -8.08
CA ALA A 133 14.44 15.93 -8.16
C ALA A 133 15.67 15.78 -9.05
N GLY A 134 15.84 16.66 -10.03
CA GLY A 134 16.93 16.60 -10.98
C GLY A 134 17.69 17.91 -11.12
N SER A 135 18.99 17.82 -11.39
CA SER A 135 19.86 18.94 -11.73
C SER A 135 20.92 18.49 -12.73
N GLY A 136 21.01 19.16 -13.88
CA GLY A 136 21.98 18.80 -14.91
C GLY A 136 21.78 17.38 -15.44
N ASN A 137 22.73 16.50 -15.17
CA ASN A 137 22.76 15.09 -15.59
C ASN A 137 22.39 14.10 -14.48
N GLU A 138 22.08 14.59 -13.28
CA GLU A 138 21.76 13.78 -12.11
C GLU A 138 20.27 13.90 -11.76
N VAL A 139 19.64 12.76 -11.46
CA VAL A 139 18.26 12.68 -11.02
C VAL A 139 18.15 11.74 -9.84
N PHE A 140 17.61 12.24 -8.74
CA PHE A 140 17.17 11.44 -7.61
C PHE A 140 15.68 11.20 -7.72
N PHE A 141 15.23 9.97 -7.53
CA PHE A 141 13.81 9.67 -7.36
C PHE A 141 13.64 8.56 -6.35
N TRP A 142 12.48 8.50 -5.72
CA TRP A 142 12.18 7.41 -4.80
C TRP A 142 10.82 6.79 -5.11
N THR A 143 10.70 5.50 -4.80
CA THR A 143 9.46 4.73 -4.95
C THR A 143 9.41 3.63 -3.89
N GLY A 144 8.29 3.54 -3.17
CA GLY A 144 8.16 2.64 -2.02
C GLY A 144 9.29 2.88 -1.01
N THR A 145 10.10 1.85 -0.75
CA THR A 145 11.25 1.91 0.18
C THR A 145 12.59 2.13 -0.51
N THR A 146 12.61 2.49 -1.80
CA THR A 146 13.85 2.57 -2.59
C THR A 146 14.09 3.98 -3.08
N LEU A 147 15.29 4.52 -2.79
CA LEU A 147 15.85 5.71 -3.42
C LEU A 147 16.73 5.28 -4.60
N VAL A 148 16.63 5.98 -5.71
CA VAL A 148 17.52 5.83 -6.86
C VAL A 148 18.20 7.15 -7.16
N ASP A 149 19.51 7.08 -7.27
CA ASP A 149 20.41 8.09 -7.80
C ASP A 149 20.81 7.66 -9.22
N ALA A 150 20.50 8.50 -10.21
CA ALA A 150 20.75 8.24 -11.62
C ALA A 150 21.59 9.36 -12.23
N VAL A 151 22.83 9.02 -12.63
CA VAL A 151 23.77 9.95 -13.25
C VAL A 151 23.98 9.56 -14.72
N PHE A 152 23.66 10.47 -15.63
CA PHE A 152 23.85 10.29 -17.06
C PHE A 152 25.16 10.95 -17.52
N ASP A 153 25.72 10.48 -18.64
CA ASP A 153 26.79 11.19 -19.36
C ASP A 153 26.30 12.43 -20.12
N ALA A 154 24.98 12.56 -20.30
CA ALA A 154 24.32 13.62 -21.05
C ALA A 154 22.97 13.99 -20.39
N VAL A 155 22.10 14.68 -21.13
CA VAL A 155 20.76 15.07 -20.64
C VAL A 155 19.95 13.83 -20.21
N PRO A 156 19.38 13.78 -18.99
CA PRO A 156 18.65 12.63 -18.49
C PRO A 156 17.48 12.20 -19.38
N ASP A 157 17.38 10.90 -19.65
CA ASP A 157 16.22 10.32 -20.35
C ASP A 157 15.11 10.02 -19.32
N LYS A 158 14.26 11.03 -19.07
CA LYS A 158 13.15 10.94 -18.10
C LYS A 158 12.19 9.78 -18.38
N SER A 159 11.97 9.46 -19.66
CA SER A 159 11.08 8.34 -20.03
C SER A 159 11.67 6.99 -19.61
N ALA A 160 12.98 6.84 -19.76
CA ALA A 160 13.68 5.65 -19.28
C ALA A 160 13.67 5.57 -17.75
N LEU A 161 13.83 6.69 -17.04
CA LEU A 161 13.74 6.70 -15.57
C LEU A 161 12.34 6.34 -15.05
N LYS A 162 11.27 6.74 -15.75
CA LYS A 162 9.90 6.27 -15.44
C LYS A 162 9.79 4.75 -15.55
N ALA A 163 10.30 4.19 -16.66
CA ALA A 163 10.33 2.74 -16.84
C ALA A 163 11.22 2.03 -15.81
N LEU A 164 12.32 2.66 -15.37
CA LEU A 164 13.15 2.14 -14.29
C LEU A 164 12.37 2.14 -12.96
N ALA A 165 11.66 3.21 -12.64
CA ALA A 165 10.85 3.31 -11.43
C ALA A 165 9.75 2.24 -11.38
N GLU A 166 9.13 1.91 -12.52
CA GLU A 166 8.16 0.81 -12.64
C GLU A 166 8.79 -0.59 -12.50
N ALA A 167 10.08 -0.73 -12.81
CA ALA A 167 10.80 -2.00 -12.70
C ALA A 167 11.31 -2.30 -11.28
N ILE A 168 11.38 -1.29 -10.41
CA ILE A 168 11.80 -1.45 -9.01
C ILE A 168 10.75 -2.30 -8.26
N PRO A 169 11.19 -3.25 -7.40
CA PRO A 169 10.27 -4.03 -6.60
C PRO A 169 9.35 -3.12 -5.78
N PRO A 170 8.02 -3.25 -5.89
CA PRO A 170 7.11 -2.46 -5.08
C PRO A 170 7.25 -2.87 -3.60
N ALA A 171 6.92 -1.95 -2.71
CA ALA A 171 6.80 -2.21 -1.28
C ALA A 171 5.31 -2.23 -0.88
N PRO A 172 4.58 -3.33 -1.12
CA PRO A 172 3.18 -3.42 -0.75
C PRO A 172 3.03 -3.52 0.78
N GLY A 173 2.24 -2.64 1.38
CA GLY A 173 1.95 -2.67 2.81
C GLY A 173 2.32 -1.36 3.52
N PRO A 174 2.30 -1.36 4.86
CA PRO A 174 2.54 -0.15 5.66
C PRO A 174 3.96 0.40 5.48
N GLU A 175 4.96 -0.45 5.23
CA GLU A 175 6.34 -0.04 4.96
C GLU A 175 6.47 0.83 3.70
N GLY A 176 5.55 0.73 2.74
CA GLY A 176 5.54 1.56 1.53
C GLY A 176 4.81 2.89 1.66
N VAL A 177 4.25 3.21 2.84
CA VAL A 177 3.47 4.43 3.07
C VAL A 177 4.41 5.59 3.35
N ALA A 178 4.28 6.65 2.53
CA ALA A 178 5.08 7.86 2.69
C ALA A 178 4.81 8.57 4.03
N PRO A 179 5.81 9.27 4.60
CA PRO A 179 5.62 10.04 5.81
C PRO A 179 4.58 11.15 5.59
N SER A 180 3.71 11.35 6.58
CA SER A 180 2.62 12.32 6.50
C SER A 180 3.05 13.72 6.95
N LEU A 181 4.07 13.82 7.81
CA LEU A 181 4.56 15.06 8.40
C LEU A 181 4.88 16.16 7.36
N PRO A 182 5.52 15.89 6.20
CA PRO A 182 5.78 16.91 5.19
C PRO A 182 4.52 17.57 4.64
N HIS A 183 3.37 16.88 4.62
CA HIS A 183 2.09 17.44 4.19
C HIS A 183 1.51 18.45 5.20
N ARG A 184 2.06 18.51 6.43
CA ARG A 184 1.70 19.50 7.45
C ARG A 184 2.39 20.84 7.25
N LEU A 185 3.32 20.95 6.30
CA LEU A 185 3.95 22.22 5.95
C LEU A 185 2.94 23.16 5.25
N PRO A 186 2.77 24.39 5.73
CA PRO A 186 1.95 25.39 5.06
C PRO A 186 2.44 25.65 3.64
N ALA A 187 1.57 25.57 2.63
CA ALA A 187 1.98 25.71 1.23
C ALA A 187 2.34 27.16 0.85
N GLN A 188 1.76 28.16 1.54
CA GLN A 188 1.94 29.56 1.17
C GLN A 188 3.36 30.04 1.49
N GLY A 189 4.09 30.46 0.46
CA GLY A 189 5.45 30.99 0.59
C GLY A 189 6.53 29.93 0.82
N LEU A 190 6.17 28.65 0.82
CA LEU A 190 7.09 27.52 0.95
C LEU A 190 8.05 27.44 -0.26
N GLN A 191 9.33 27.20 0.00
CA GLN A 191 10.32 26.84 -1.01
C GLN A 191 10.42 25.31 -1.11
N PRO A 192 9.84 24.63 -2.12
CA PRO A 192 9.71 23.17 -2.11
C PRO A 192 11.04 22.40 -2.23
N ASP A 193 12.09 23.05 -2.73
CA ASP A 193 13.46 22.52 -2.82
C ASP A 193 14.21 22.53 -1.47
N SER A 194 13.72 23.32 -0.51
CA SER A 194 14.31 23.46 0.82
C SER A 194 13.79 22.46 1.85
N ILE A 195 12.79 21.64 1.51
CA ILE A 195 12.20 20.66 2.42
C ILE A 195 13.25 19.60 2.77
N ARG A 196 13.44 19.38 4.07
CA ARG A 196 14.31 18.33 4.63
C ARG A 196 13.56 17.57 5.71
N TYR A 197 13.67 16.25 5.68
CA TYR A 197 12.98 15.34 6.58
C TYR A 197 13.97 14.44 7.32
N PHE A 198 13.77 14.29 8.62
CA PHE A 198 14.73 13.68 9.53
C PHE A 198 14.03 12.75 10.52
N ILE A 199 14.63 11.59 10.74
CA ILE A 199 14.24 10.63 11.79
C ILE A 199 15.35 10.40 12.80
N GLY A 200 16.49 11.09 12.65
CA GLY A 200 17.61 10.99 13.58
C GLY A 200 18.55 12.20 13.51
N PRO A 201 19.51 12.25 14.46
CA PRO A 201 20.37 13.41 14.66
C PRO A 201 21.45 13.57 13.59
N ALA A 202 21.94 12.50 12.96
CA ALA A 202 23.05 12.59 12.00
C ALA A 202 22.63 13.36 10.75
N ALA A 203 21.50 12.98 10.15
CA ALA A 203 20.97 13.68 8.97
C ALA A 203 20.59 15.13 9.30
N TYR A 204 20.00 15.34 10.49
CA TYR A 204 19.58 16.66 10.96
C TYR A 204 20.74 17.64 11.13
N GLN A 205 21.83 17.21 11.77
CA GLN A 205 23.01 18.04 11.98
C GLN A 205 23.72 18.35 10.66
N ARG A 206 23.88 17.36 9.79
CA ARG A 206 24.56 17.54 8.49
C ARG A 206 23.80 18.44 7.52
N SER A 207 22.48 18.55 7.69
CA SER A 207 21.63 19.43 6.87
C SER A 207 21.49 20.86 7.44
N GLY A 208 22.20 21.20 8.52
CA GLY A 208 22.19 22.54 9.10
C GLY A 208 20.93 22.84 9.92
N GLY A 209 20.44 21.87 10.67
CA GLY A 209 19.23 21.98 11.49
C GLY A 209 19.14 23.26 12.34
N ASN A 210 17.92 23.79 12.45
CA ASN A 210 17.63 25.10 13.02
C ASN A 210 17.56 25.12 14.55
N LEU A 211 17.54 23.96 15.18
CA LEU A 211 17.52 23.77 16.63
C LEU A 211 18.68 22.86 17.05
N PRO A 212 19.13 22.93 18.31
CA PRO A 212 20.07 21.94 18.82
C PRO A 212 19.44 20.53 18.82
N ALA A 213 20.12 19.53 18.25
CA ALA A 213 19.58 18.17 18.14
C ALA A 213 19.27 17.52 19.51
N ASN A 214 20.02 17.88 20.55
CA ASN A 214 19.78 17.44 21.93
C ASN A 214 18.48 18.02 22.53
N LEU A 215 18.01 19.14 22.02
CA LEU A 215 16.75 19.77 22.44
C LEU A 215 15.55 19.04 21.83
N ILE A 216 15.69 18.60 20.58
CA ILE A 216 14.71 17.75 19.90
C ILE A 216 14.61 16.38 20.58
N ASP A 217 15.75 15.85 21.06
CA ASP A 217 15.83 14.54 21.72
C ASP A 217 15.35 13.39 20.81
N PHE A 218 16.16 13.06 19.80
CA PHE A 218 15.90 11.97 18.86
C PHE A 218 15.78 10.58 19.52
N THR A 219 16.10 10.43 20.81
CA THR A 219 15.89 9.19 21.56
C THR A 219 14.41 8.94 21.90
N ARG A 220 13.54 9.90 21.58
CA ARG A 220 12.08 9.85 21.77
C ARG A 220 11.32 9.60 20.47
N ASP A 221 12.02 9.09 19.47
CA ASP A 221 11.52 8.79 18.12
C ASP A 221 10.72 9.94 17.47
N PRO A 222 11.22 11.20 17.47
CA PRO A 222 10.57 12.27 16.75
C PRO A 222 10.79 12.15 15.24
N GLU A 223 9.77 12.50 14.48
CA GLU A 223 9.92 12.86 13.08
C GLU A 223 10.05 14.38 12.97
N VAL A 224 10.98 14.86 12.15
CA VAL A 224 11.25 16.30 12.00
C VAL A 224 11.21 16.67 10.54
N VAL A 225 10.46 17.71 10.19
CA VAL A 225 10.54 18.35 8.88
C VAL A 225 10.96 19.80 9.04
N THR A 226 11.86 20.26 8.19
CA THR A 226 12.27 21.65 8.11
C THR A 226 12.11 22.17 6.70
N ALA A 227 11.67 23.41 6.55
CA ALA A 227 11.60 24.08 5.25
C ALA A 227 11.86 25.59 5.36
N GLN A 228 12.25 26.19 4.24
CA GLN A 228 12.44 27.62 4.08
C GLN A 228 11.19 28.27 3.48
N TYR A 229 10.90 29.46 3.97
CA TYR A 229 9.80 30.30 3.52
C TYR A 229 10.33 31.63 2.99
N ALA A 230 9.72 32.14 1.92
CA ALA A 230 9.98 33.47 1.44
C ALA A 230 9.57 34.50 2.50
N ALA A 231 10.52 35.35 2.91
CA ALA A 231 10.27 36.44 3.85
C ALA A 231 10.58 37.79 3.17
N ARG A 232 10.05 38.88 3.73
CA ARG A 232 10.32 40.24 3.20
C ARG A 232 11.82 40.57 3.20
N GLU A 233 12.54 40.10 4.22
CA GLU A 233 13.97 40.35 4.41
C GLU A 233 14.77 39.04 4.33
N GLY A 234 14.66 38.32 3.22
CA GLY A 234 15.43 37.10 2.97
C GLY A 234 14.61 35.83 3.18
N LYS A 235 15.06 34.93 4.06
CA LYS A 235 14.45 33.62 4.23
C LYS A 235 14.07 33.36 5.68
N GLY A 236 12.85 32.88 5.86
CA GLY A 236 12.35 32.31 7.09
C GLY A 236 12.56 30.80 7.14
N ASN A 237 12.57 30.23 8.34
CA ASN A 237 12.56 28.80 8.54
C ASN A 237 11.34 28.38 9.36
N LEU A 238 10.82 27.20 9.06
CA LEU A 238 9.82 26.51 9.85
C LEU A 238 10.31 25.09 10.07
N THR A 239 10.39 24.69 11.34
CA THR A 239 10.66 23.31 11.75
C THR A 239 9.42 22.77 12.44
N ILE A 240 8.88 21.65 11.95
CA ILE A 240 7.79 20.92 12.61
C ILE A 240 8.37 19.61 13.13
N ILE A 241 8.09 19.31 14.40
CA ILE A 241 8.51 18.10 15.10
C ILE A 241 7.24 17.35 15.51
N GLU A 242 7.14 16.09 15.11
CA GLU A 242 6.09 15.18 15.54
C GLU A 242 6.67 14.17 16.53
N TYR A 243 6.07 14.08 17.72
CA TYR A 243 6.44 13.06 18.71
C TYR A 243 5.42 11.93 18.77
N PRO A 244 5.82 10.70 19.14
CA PRO A 244 4.91 9.57 19.25
C PRO A 244 3.75 9.78 20.22
N THR A 245 3.92 10.66 21.22
CA THR A 245 2.88 10.97 22.21
C THR A 245 2.78 12.46 22.52
N PRO A 246 1.56 12.98 22.78
CA PRO A 246 1.38 14.37 23.21
C PRO A 246 2.14 14.73 24.49
N GLN A 247 2.37 13.77 25.39
CA GLN A 247 3.08 14.00 26.65
C GLN A 247 4.56 14.34 26.40
N ILE A 248 5.20 13.63 25.48
CA ILE A 248 6.57 13.95 25.05
C ILE A 248 6.58 15.34 24.40
N ALA A 249 5.65 15.61 23.49
CA ALA A 249 5.53 16.91 22.82
C ALA A 249 5.38 18.07 23.81
N ILE A 250 4.57 17.92 24.87
CA ILE A 250 4.43 18.95 25.92
C ILE A 250 5.77 19.20 26.63
N ALA A 251 6.45 18.14 27.05
CA ALA A 251 7.72 18.27 27.76
C ALA A 251 8.81 18.90 26.88
N ARG A 252 8.87 18.54 25.60
CA ARG A 252 9.83 19.08 24.64
C ARG A 252 9.50 20.51 24.22
N ALA A 253 8.22 20.85 24.04
CA ALA A 253 7.80 22.22 23.73
C ALA A 253 8.23 23.20 24.83
N LYS A 254 8.11 22.81 26.10
CA LYS A 254 8.57 23.62 27.24
C LYS A 254 10.08 23.83 27.21
N ALA A 255 10.86 22.78 26.96
CA ALA A 255 12.32 22.88 26.87
C ALA A 255 12.75 23.77 25.69
N ILE A 256 12.09 23.65 24.54
CA ILE A 256 12.37 24.48 23.36
C ILE A 256 12.03 25.94 23.62
N ASP A 257 10.86 26.23 24.17
CA ASP A 257 10.44 27.60 24.53
C ASP A 257 11.40 28.24 25.54
N GLU A 258 11.83 27.50 26.56
CA GLU A 258 12.82 27.97 27.53
C GLU A 258 14.17 28.30 26.87
N GLN A 259 14.66 27.42 25.99
CA GLN A 259 15.90 27.67 25.25
C GLN A 259 15.79 28.88 24.32
N LEU A 260 14.68 29.04 23.60
CA LEU A 260 14.48 30.16 22.68
C LEU A 260 14.35 31.49 23.42
N ARG A 261 13.78 31.52 24.63
CA ARG A 261 13.79 32.73 25.48
C ARG A 261 15.18 33.12 25.97
N GLN A 262 16.05 32.14 26.17
CA GLN A 262 17.43 32.37 26.61
C GLN A 262 18.36 32.80 25.46
N THR A 263 18.12 32.28 24.25
CA THR A 263 19.02 32.43 23.10
C THR A 263 18.50 33.37 22.00
N GLY A 264 17.20 33.66 21.95
CA GLY A 264 16.54 34.27 20.80
C GLY A 264 16.19 35.75 20.95
N SER A 265 16.48 36.51 19.90
CA SER A 265 15.69 37.69 19.53
C SER A 265 14.51 37.25 18.63
N PRO A 266 13.37 37.97 18.63
CA PRO A 266 12.18 37.63 17.83
C PRO A 266 12.49 37.51 16.32
N PRO A 267 11.73 36.69 15.56
CA PRO A 267 10.43 36.11 15.92
C PRO A 267 10.46 34.62 16.30
N ASN A 268 11.57 34.13 16.87
CA ASN A 268 11.68 32.73 17.30
C ASN A 268 10.52 32.36 18.24
N ALA A 269 9.54 31.62 17.73
CA ALA A 269 8.29 31.33 18.41
C ALA A 269 7.93 29.86 18.27
N VAL A 270 7.30 29.31 19.31
CA VAL A 270 6.91 27.92 19.42
C VAL A 270 5.39 27.83 19.49
N HIS A 271 4.82 26.94 18.71
CA HIS A 271 3.41 26.59 18.77
C HIS A 271 3.26 25.07 18.88
N ARG A 272 2.32 24.59 19.70
CA ARG A 272 2.06 23.17 19.88
C ARG A 272 0.63 22.85 19.50
N SER A 273 0.44 21.84 18.65
CA SER A 273 -0.87 21.32 18.25
C SER A 273 -0.85 19.79 18.37
N GLY A 274 -1.56 19.22 19.35
CA GLY A 274 -1.54 17.76 19.59
C GLY A 274 -0.11 17.24 19.88
N PRO A 275 0.38 16.23 19.14
CA PRO A 275 1.76 15.72 19.20
C PRO A 275 2.77 16.58 18.41
N LEU A 276 2.33 17.61 17.69
CA LEU A 276 3.17 18.47 16.87
C LEU A 276 3.69 19.67 17.65
N ILE A 277 4.95 20.01 17.40
CA ILE A 277 5.59 21.27 17.77
C ILE A 277 6.06 21.96 16.51
N ALA A 278 5.60 23.19 16.28
CA ALA A 278 6.09 24.05 15.22
C ALA A 278 7.00 25.13 15.82
N VAL A 279 8.13 25.35 15.18
CA VAL A 279 9.09 26.40 15.54
C VAL A 279 9.39 27.22 14.30
N ALA A 280 9.09 28.52 14.37
CA ALA A 280 9.37 29.47 13.31
C ALA A 280 10.54 30.37 13.72
N GLY A 281 11.41 30.70 12.77
CA GLY A 281 12.58 31.56 13.01
C GLY A 281 13.21 32.08 11.72
N GLY A 282 14.45 32.57 11.85
CA GLY A 282 15.13 33.26 10.75
C GLY A 282 14.56 34.66 10.51
N ASN A 283 14.61 35.14 9.27
CA ASN A 283 14.23 36.52 8.94
C ASN A 283 12.72 36.70 8.70
N LEU A 284 11.88 35.96 9.41
CA LEU A 284 10.44 36.14 9.35
C LEU A 284 10.04 37.45 10.05
N ALA A 285 9.00 38.11 9.54
CA ALA A 285 8.32 39.14 10.34
C ALA A 285 7.49 38.45 11.44
N PHE A 286 7.30 39.10 12.59
CA PHE A 286 6.52 38.54 13.70
C PHE A 286 5.13 38.04 13.27
N GLY A 287 4.38 38.84 12.51
CA GLY A 287 3.07 38.43 11.99
C GLY A 287 3.14 37.21 11.08
N GLN A 288 4.14 37.15 10.18
CA GLN A 288 4.32 36.01 9.29
C GLN A 288 4.70 34.74 10.05
N ALA A 289 5.56 34.84 11.06
CA ALA A 289 5.90 33.71 11.92
C ALA A 289 4.68 33.21 12.69
N HIS A 290 3.86 34.12 13.22
CA HIS A 290 2.61 33.78 13.89
C HIS A 290 1.63 33.07 12.95
N ASP A 291 1.39 33.60 11.76
CA ASP A 291 0.50 33.00 10.75
C ASP A 291 0.97 31.58 10.35
N LEU A 292 2.27 31.40 10.14
CA LEU A 292 2.87 30.10 9.84
C LEU A 292 2.63 29.11 11.00
N LEU A 293 2.88 29.53 12.24
CA LEU A 293 2.68 28.68 13.41
C LEU A 293 1.22 28.28 13.61
N GLU A 294 0.26 29.21 13.45
CA GLU A 294 -1.17 28.93 13.59
C GLU A 294 -1.72 28.01 12.49
N SER A 295 -1.11 28.06 11.31
CA SER A 295 -1.49 27.18 10.20
C SER A 295 -1.06 25.72 10.40
N VAL A 296 -0.08 25.45 11.29
CA VAL A 296 0.29 24.09 11.68
C VAL A 296 -0.74 23.54 12.66
N LYS A 297 -1.65 22.71 12.13
CA LYS A 297 -2.71 22.04 12.89
C LYS A 297 -2.54 20.54 12.85
N TYR A 298 -2.68 19.91 14.01
CA TYR A 298 -2.86 18.47 14.08
C TYR A 298 -4.28 18.13 13.65
N GLU A 299 -4.41 17.53 12.47
CA GLU A 299 -5.65 16.86 12.09
C GLU A 299 -5.44 15.39 12.38
N ALA A 300 -6.16 14.83 13.34
CA ALA A 300 -6.23 13.39 13.48
C ALA A 300 -6.81 12.85 12.18
N GLU A 301 -5.96 12.29 11.32
CA GLU A 301 -6.42 11.43 10.25
C GLU A 301 -6.93 10.19 10.97
N LEU A 302 -8.20 10.25 11.37
CA LEU A 302 -8.96 9.07 11.70
C LEU A 302 -8.97 8.30 10.39
N THR A 303 -7.99 7.41 10.22
CA THR A 303 -8.18 6.23 9.41
C THR A 303 -9.39 5.57 10.03
N VAL A 304 -10.57 5.94 9.52
CA VAL A 304 -11.74 5.09 9.60
C VAL A 304 -11.24 3.85 8.89
N ASP A 305 -10.72 2.91 9.70
CA ASP A 305 -10.65 1.52 9.34
C ASP A 305 -12.02 1.26 8.76
N HIS A 306 -12.11 1.27 7.44
CA HIS A 306 -13.19 0.62 6.77
C HIS A 306 -12.91 -0.84 7.08
N ALA A 307 -13.31 -1.27 8.28
CA ALA A 307 -13.52 -2.65 8.64
C ALA A 307 -14.33 -3.20 7.48
N ARG A 308 -13.60 -3.89 6.60
CA ARG A 308 -13.99 -4.37 5.27
C ARG A 308 -15.50 -4.37 5.13
N SER A 309 -16.07 -3.34 4.51
CA SER A 309 -17.52 -3.20 4.27
C SER A 309 -18.38 -3.91 5.33
N TYR A 310 -18.79 -3.22 6.39
CA TYR A 310 -19.94 -3.63 7.20
C TYR A 310 -21.17 -3.64 6.29
N VAL A 311 -21.31 -4.68 5.47
CA VAL A 311 -22.57 -5.06 4.84
C VAL A 311 -23.42 -5.42 6.04
N SER A 312 -24.35 -4.51 6.37
CA SER A 312 -25.21 -4.64 7.52
C SER A 312 -25.70 -6.08 7.63
N GLU A 313 -25.62 -6.67 8.82
CA GLU A 313 -26.10 -8.04 9.04
C GLU A 313 -27.53 -8.19 8.52
N VAL A 314 -28.32 -7.12 8.58
CA VAL A 314 -29.64 -6.99 7.96
C VAL A 314 -29.64 -7.30 6.46
N LYS A 315 -28.69 -6.79 5.66
CA LYS A 315 -28.60 -7.11 4.22
C LYS A 315 -28.17 -8.56 3.96
N LYS A 316 -27.31 -9.13 4.80
CA LYS A 316 -26.91 -10.55 4.71
C LYS A 316 -28.07 -11.48 5.09
N THR A 317 -28.75 -11.19 6.20
CA THR A 317 -29.96 -11.90 6.64
C THR A 317 -31.07 -11.75 5.62
N ALA A 318 -31.30 -10.55 5.07
CA ALA A 318 -32.30 -10.33 4.03
C ALA A 318 -31.98 -11.13 2.76
N ARG A 319 -30.72 -11.15 2.31
CA ARG A 319 -30.31 -11.93 1.13
C ARG A 319 -30.44 -13.44 1.38
N LEU A 320 -30.13 -13.90 2.59
CA LEU A 320 -30.28 -15.30 2.98
C LEU A 320 -31.76 -15.71 3.08
N VAL A 321 -32.59 -14.91 3.73
CA VAL A 321 -34.04 -15.12 3.83
C VAL A 321 -34.69 -15.10 2.44
N LEU A 322 -34.30 -14.15 1.58
CA LEU A 322 -34.77 -14.09 0.19
C LEU A 322 -34.36 -15.34 -0.60
N GLY A 323 -33.13 -15.83 -0.40
CA GLY A 323 -32.66 -17.08 -0.98
C GLY A 323 -33.49 -18.30 -0.56
N ILE A 324 -33.85 -18.38 0.72
CA ILE A 324 -34.73 -19.46 1.24
C ILE A 324 -36.12 -19.36 0.61
N ILE A 325 -36.71 -18.16 0.55
CA ILE A 325 -38.03 -17.94 -0.06
C ILE A 325 -38.04 -18.39 -1.52
N TYR A 326 -37.03 -18.00 -2.31
CA TYR A 326 -36.92 -18.44 -3.70
C TYR A 326 -36.79 -19.96 -3.82
N LEU A 327 -35.94 -20.58 -2.99
CA LEU A 327 -35.77 -22.03 -3.00
C LEU A 327 -37.08 -22.77 -2.70
N THR A 328 -37.83 -22.31 -1.69
CA THR A 328 -39.14 -22.90 -1.33
C THR A 328 -40.16 -22.75 -2.46
N PHE A 329 -40.21 -21.59 -3.13
CA PHE A 329 -41.10 -21.39 -4.27
C PHE A 329 -40.77 -22.32 -5.44
N ILE A 330 -39.48 -22.47 -5.76
CA ILE A 330 -39.02 -23.35 -6.84
C ILE A 330 -39.36 -24.81 -6.51
N LEU A 331 -39.09 -25.27 -5.28
CA LEU A 331 -39.43 -26.62 -4.85
C LEU A 331 -40.95 -26.86 -4.86
N GLY A 332 -41.74 -25.90 -4.38
CA GLY A 332 -43.20 -25.97 -4.36
C GLY A 332 -43.78 -26.07 -5.77
N ALA A 333 -43.34 -25.19 -6.69
CA ALA A 333 -43.76 -25.21 -8.09
C ALA A 333 -43.36 -26.54 -8.78
N SER A 334 -42.15 -27.02 -8.52
CA SER A 334 -41.68 -28.29 -9.07
C SER A 334 -42.51 -29.47 -8.56
N SER A 335 -42.83 -29.49 -7.26
CA SER A 335 -43.69 -30.51 -6.65
C SER A 335 -45.11 -30.48 -7.23
N MET A 336 -45.69 -29.29 -7.43
CA MET A 336 -46.99 -29.14 -8.09
C MET A 336 -46.99 -29.68 -9.52
N LEU A 337 -45.93 -29.37 -10.29
CA LEU A 337 -45.75 -29.86 -11.66
C LEU A 337 -45.67 -31.39 -11.70
N VAL A 338 -44.86 -31.98 -10.82
CA VAL A 338 -44.72 -33.44 -10.70
C VAL A 338 -46.04 -34.07 -10.25
N GLY A 339 -46.74 -33.48 -9.28
CA GLY A 339 -48.05 -33.92 -8.81
C GLY A 339 -49.12 -33.87 -9.90
N LEU A 340 -49.14 -32.82 -10.73
CA LEU A 340 -50.02 -32.71 -11.87
C LEU A 340 -49.69 -33.75 -12.94
N PHE A 341 -48.41 -33.99 -13.22
CA PHE A 341 -47.99 -34.99 -14.20
C PHE A 341 -48.28 -36.43 -13.75
N LEU A 342 -47.97 -36.77 -12.50
CA LEU A 342 -48.21 -38.12 -11.96
C LEU A 342 -49.69 -38.36 -11.66
N GLY A 343 -50.40 -37.37 -11.10
CA GLY A 343 -51.83 -37.45 -10.80
C GLY A 343 -52.69 -37.38 -12.06
N GLY A 344 -52.42 -36.41 -12.93
CA GLY A 344 -53.07 -36.25 -14.22
C GLY A 344 -52.75 -37.38 -15.19
N GLY A 345 -51.50 -37.85 -15.22
CA GLY A 345 -51.10 -39.02 -16.01
C GLY A 345 -51.82 -40.29 -15.57
N ARG A 346 -51.95 -40.55 -14.26
CA ARG A 346 -52.75 -41.69 -13.77
C ARG A 346 -54.24 -41.55 -14.07
N ALA A 347 -54.80 -40.35 -13.97
CA ALA A 347 -56.20 -40.09 -14.32
C ALA A 347 -56.46 -40.29 -15.84
N PHE A 348 -55.53 -39.84 -16.68
CA PHE A 348 -55.60 -40.00 -18.13
C PHE A 348 -55.42 -41.46 -18.55
N VAL A 349 -54.49 -42.20 -17.94
CA VAL A 349 -54.35 -43.65 -18.16
C VAL A 349 -55.59 -44.41 -17.68
N ARG A 350 -56.23 -44.01 -16.57
CA ARG A 350 -57.53 -44.58 -16.14
C ARG A 350 -58.65 -44.29 -17.14
N ARG A 351 -58.70 -43.07 -17.69
CA ARG A 351 -59.67 -42.66 -18.72
C ARG A 351 -59.48 -43.44 -20.03
N LEU A 352 -58.23 -43.65 -20.45
CA LEU A 352 -57.90 -44.45 -21.64
C LEU A 352 -58.14 -45.95 -21.45
N ARG A 353 -58.04 -46.46 -20.20
CA ARG A 353 -58.35 -47.86 -19.87
C ARG A 353 -59.84 -48.11 -19.59
N GLY A 354 -60.72 -47.15 -19.86
CA GLY A 354 -62.17 -47.37 -19.94
C GLY A 354 -62.86 -47.80 -18.64
N LYS A 355 -62.37 -47.37 -17.47
CA LYS A 355 -63.09 -47.56 -16.19
C LYS A 355 -63.65 -46.23 -15.66
N PRO A 356 -64.89 -46.21 -15.15
CA PRO A 356 -65.61 -44.97 -14.85
C PRO A 356 -64.97 -44.17 -13.70
N ILE A 357 -65.00 -42.84 -13.85
CA ILE A 357 -64.58 -41.86 -12.85
C ILE A 357 -65.71 -41.71 -11.82
N SER A 358 -65.96 -42.73 -10.99
CA SER A 358 -66.59 -42.62 -9.66
C SER A 358 -66.95 -43.99 -9.08
N SER A 359 -66.34 -44.32 -7.96
CA SER A 359 -67.07 -44.87 -6.81
C SER A 359 -66.27 -44.45 -5.57
N LEU A 360 -66.89 -43.56 -4.78
CA LEU A 360 -66.53 -43.09 -3.43
C LEU A 360 -65.06 -43.14 -2.99
#